data_AF-A0A3C0CA24-F1
#
_entry.id   AF-A0A3C0CA24-F1
#
_cell.length_a   1.000
_cell.length_b   1.000
_cell.length_c   1.000
_cell.angle_alpha   90.00
_cell.angle_beta   90.00
_cell.angle_gamma   90.00
#
_symmetry.space_group_name_H-M   'P 1'
#
loop_
_entity.id
_entity.type
_entity.pdbx_description
1 polymer ?
#
loop_
_entity_poly.entity_id
_entity_poly.type
_entity_poly.pdbx_seq_one_letter_code
_entity_poly.pdbx_strand_id
1 'polypeptide(L)'
;MYNKSFFIGKKIMKCWKDVVLFFLIFAIGAAFVLNFSYSTSPLTPFYWGGDTAQFLTIGKEWCNGKIPYRDLFDHKGPLIFFIDMLGFALNGGKSVSGVFVIQIIFMFGSLSAFYKIGRLFLNRRCFGIIVSICTLICTKYIVNDKIICA
;
A
#
# COMPACT_ATOMS: atom_id res chain seq x y z
N MET A 1 -21.02 43.84 10.74
CA MET A 1 -21.16 43.00 9.53
C MET A 1 -20.07 41.92 9.54
N TYR A 2 -20.45 40.65 9.69
CA TYR A 2 -19.52 39.52 9.64
C TYR A 2 -19.06 39.26 8.19
N ASN A 3 -17.75 39.26 7.95
CA ASN A 3 -17.19 39.11 6.60
C ASN A 3 -17.16 37.63 6.17
N LYS A 4 -18.27 37.18 5.57
CA LYS A 4 -18.47 35.81 5.05
C LYS A 4 -17.35 35.38 4.09
N SER A 5 -16.82 36.31 3.29
CA SER A 5 -15.74 36.10 2.32
C SER A 5 -14.43 35.65 2.98
N PHE A 6 -14.13 36.18 4.17
CA PHE A 6 -12.92 35.81 4.93
C PHE A 6 -12.96 34.37 5.46
N PHE A 7 -14.12 33.92 5.95
CA PHE A 7 -14.31 32.55 6.42
C PHE A 7 -14.27 31.52 5.28
N ILE A 8 -14.82 31.88 4.13
CA ILE A 8 -14.76 31.08 2.90
C ILE A 8 -13.29 30.90 2.46
N GLY A 9 -12.50 31.98 2.47
CA GLY A 9 -11.06 31.91 2.20
C GLY A 9 -10.30 30.97 3.13
N LYS A 10 -10.54 31.04 4.45
CA LYS A 10 -9.92 30.11 5.42
C LYS A 10 -10.34 28.65 5.20
N LYS A 11 -11.60 28.39 4.84
CA LYS A 11 -12.11 27.03 4.58
C LYS A 11 -11.49 26.44 3.31
N ILE A 12 -11.41 27.22 2.23
CA ILE A 12 -10.78 26.83 0.96
C ILE A 12 -9.30 26.54 1.18
N MET A 13 -8.57 27.43 1.85
CA MET A 13 -7.15 27.25 2.12
C MET A 13 -6.86 26.05 3.04
N LYS A 14 -7.80 25.68 3.92
CA LYS A 14 -7.71 24.44 4.71
C LYS A 14 -7.86 23.20 3.82
N CYS A 15 -8.83 23.20 2.91
CA CYS A 15 -9.10 22.11 1.98
C CYS A 15 -7.91 21.82 1.05
N TRP A 16 -7.32 22.87 0.46
CA TRP A 16 -6.12 22.74 -0.36
C TRP A 16 -4.94 22.11 0.39
N LYS A 17 -4.73 22.51 1.66
CA LYS A 17 -3.68 21.90 2.51
C LYS A 17 -3.92 20.41 2.73
N ASP A 18 -5.17 19.98 2.89
CA ASP A 18 -5.49 18.57 3.09
C ASP A 18 -5.32 17.78 1.77
N VAL A 19 -5.70 18.36 0.63
CA VAL A 19 -5.47 17.74 -0.70
C VAL A 19 -3.98 17.56 -0.99
N VAL A 20 -3.18 18.60 -0.79
CA VAL A 20 -1.72 18.55 -0.96
C VAL A 20 -1.11 17.49 -0.04
N LEU A 21 -1.58 17.41 1.22
CA LEU A 21 -1.12 16.39 2.16
C LEU A 21 -1.42 14.96 1.67
N PHE A 22 -2.64 14.68 1.19
CA PHE A 22 -2.97 13.35 0.68
C PHE A 22 -2.20 13.00 -0.58
N PHE A 23 -1.93 13.97 -1.46
CA PHE A 23 -1.07 13.76 -2.61
C PHE A 23 0.37 13.40 -2.19
N LEU A 24 0.92 14.08 -1.17
CA LEU A 24 2.23 13.75 -0.61
C LEU A 24 2.24 12.36 0.04
N ILE A 25 1.18 11.98 0.77
CA ILE A 25 1.05 10.63 1.35
C ILE A 25 1.05 9.57 0.25
N PHE A 26 0.33 9.82 -0.86
CA PHE A 26 0.32 8.92 -2.02
C PHE A 26 1.71 8.80 -2.65
N ALA A 27 2.37 9.93 -2.93
CA ALA A 27 3.71 9.95 -3.54
C ALA A 27 4.75 9.24 -2.66
N ILE A 28 4.75 9.50 -1.35
CA ILE A 28 5.65 8.83 -0.39
C ILE A 28 5.33 7.34 -0.29
N GLY A 29 4.05 6.96 -0.24
CA GLY A 29 3.62 5.56 -0.22
C GLY A 29 4.07 4.81 -1.48
N ALA A 30 3.87 5.41 -2.66
CA ALA A 30 4.32 4.85 -3.93
C ALA A 30 5.85 4.70 -3.98
N ALA A 31 6.60 5.72 -3.56
CA ALA A 31 8.05 5.67 -3.49
C ALA A 31 8.53 4.59 -2.50
N PHE A 32 7.83 4.40 -1.37
CA PHE A 32 8.14 3.36 -0.40
C PHE A 32 7.96 1.97 -1.00
N VAL A 33 6.81 1.68 -1.61
CA VAL A 33 6.55 0.38 -2.25
C VAL A 33 7.55 0.14 -3.39
N LEU A 34 7.87 1.15 -4.19
CA LEU A 34 8.86 1.05 -5.26
C LEU A 34 10.25 0.62 -4.76
N ASN A 35 10.70 1.16 -3.63
CA ASN A 35 12.05 0.89 -3.11
C ASN A 35 12.14 -0.37 -2.24
N PHE A 36 11.05 -0.74 -1.54
CA PHE A 36 11.10 -1.78 -0.51
C PHE A 36 10.24 -3.02 -0.82
N SER A 37 9.41 -3.00 -1.88
CA SER A 37 8.63 -4.18 -2.29
C SER A 37 9.39 -5.01 -3.32
N TYR A 38 10.44 -5.71 -2.89
CA TYR A 38 11.41 -6.34 -3.80
C TYR A 38 10.80 -7.33 -4.81
N SER A 39 9.84 -8.17 -4.40
CA SER A 39 9.29 -9.21 -5.30
C SER A 39 8.29 -8.70 -6.34
N THR A 40 7.77 -7.49 -6.18
CA THR A 40 6.74 -6.92 -7.08
C THR A 40 7.21 -5.62 -7.74
N SER A 41 8.23 -4.97 -7.18
CA SER A 41 8.77 -3.72 -7.71
C SER A 41 9.41 -3.93 -9.08
N PRO A 42 9.13 -3.03 -10.04
CA PRO A 42 9.83 -3.04 -11.33
C PRO A 42 11.34 -2.77 -11.21
N LEU A 43 11.83 -2.27 -10.06
CA LEU A 43 13.26 -2.07 -9.83
C LEU A 43 14.02 -3.38 -9.61
N THR A 44 13.33 -4.44 -9.18
CA THR A 44 13.94 -5.72 -8.80
C THR A 44 13.20 -6.89 -9.45
N PRO A 45 13.15 -6.96 -10.80
CA PRO A 45 12.34 -7.94 -11.54
C PRO A 45 12.79 -9.40 -11.37
N PHE A 46 13.99 -9.62 -10.84
CA PHE A 46 14.59 -10.95 -10.65
C PHE A 46 14.57 -11.42 -9.19
N TYR A 47 13.91 -10.69 -8.29
CA TYR A 47 13.83 -11.09 -6.88
C TYR A 47 12.61 -11.97 -6.62
N TRP A 48 12.83 -13.27 -6.45
CA TRP A 48 11.79 -14.28 -6.18
C TRP A 48 12.09 -14.98 -4.86
N GLY A 49 11.88 -14.26 -3.75
CA GLY A 49 12.21 -14.72 -2.41
C GLY A 49 11.01 -14.82 -1.48
N GLY A 50 11.12 -15.75 -0.51
CA GLY A 50 10.21 -15.89 0.62
C GLY A 50 8.77 -16.27 0.27
N ASP A 51 7.88 -16.04 1.24
CA ASP A 51 6.43 -16.30 1.13
C ASP A 51 5.78 -15.63 -0.10
N THR A 52 6.30 -14.48 -0.52
CA THR A 52 5.73 -13.70 -1.63
C THR A 52 5.74 -14.48 -2.95
N ALA A 53 6.78 -15.27 -3.21
CA ALA A 53 6.84 -16.09 -4.42
C ALA A 53 5.69 -17.11 -4.49
N GLN A 54 5.35 -17.72 -3.35
CA GLN A 54 4.24 -18.66 -3.25
C GLN A 54 2.90 -17.93 -3.49
N PHE A 55 2.72 -16.76 -2.90
CA PHE A 55 1.46 -15.99 -3.01
C PHE A 55 1.21 -15.51 -4.43
N LEU A 56 2.25 -14.94 -5.06
CA LEU A 56 2.21 -14.51 -6.45
C LEU A 56 1.95 -15.68 -7.40
N THR A 57 2.52 -16.85 -7.12
CA THR A 57 2.28 -18.05 -7.93
C THR A 57 0.81 -18.47 -7.84
N ILE A 58 0.25 -18.59 -6.63
CA ILE A 58 -1.15 -18.96 -6.46
C ILE A 58 -2.08 -17.92 -7.07
N GLY A 59 -1.82 -16.63 -6.86
CA GLY A 59 -2.61 -15.54 -7.45
C GLY A 59 -2.56 -15.54 -8.99
N LYS A 60 -1.38 -15.75 -9.58
CA LYS A 60 -1.21 -15.84 -11.04
C LYS A 60 -1.96 -17.02 -11.62
N GLU A 61 -1.79 -18.19 -11.02
CA GLU A 61 -2.44 -19.42 -11.48
C GLU A 61 -3.96 -19.36 -11.29
N TRP A 62 -4.43 -18.69 -10.23
CA TRP A 62 -5.85 -18.41 -10.06
C TRP A 62 -6.39 -17.51 -11.17
N CYS A 63 -5.65 -16.47 -11.56
CA CYS A 63 -5.99 -15.65 -12.71
C CYS A 63 -6.05 -16.46 -14.02
N ASN A 64 -5.29 -17.56 -14.11
CA ASN A 64 -5.25 -18.46 -15.27
C ASN A 64 -6.24 -19.64 -15.18
N GLY A 65 -7.19 -19.59 -14.23
CA GLY A 65 -8.29 -20.56 -14.13
C GLY A 65 -8.06 -21.73 -13.17
N LYS A 66 -6.93 -21.79 -12.45
CA LYS A 66 -6.76 -22.74 -11.34
C LYS A 66 -7.52 -22.28 -10.10
N ILE A 67 -7.87 -23.20 -9.21
CA ILE A 67 -8.62 -22.92 -7.98
C ILE A 67 -7.68 -23.16 -6.77
N PRO A 68 -7.47 -22.15 -5.91
CA PRO A 68 -6.71 -22.34 -4.67
C PRO A 68 -7.32 -23.44 -3.79
N TYR A 69 -6.46 -24.16 -3.08
CA TYR A 69 -6.76 -25.33 -2.23
C TYR A 69 -7.31 -26.57 -2.95
N ARG A 70 -7.64 -26.46 -4.25
CA ARG A 70 -7.90 -27.62 -5.10
C ARG A 70 -6.70 -27.96 -5.95
N ASP A 71 -6.16 -26.96 -6.64
CA ASP A 71 -5.10 -27.13 -7.64
C ASP A 71 -3.73 -26.65 -7.11
N LEU A 72 -3.73 -25.68 -6.17
CA LEU A 72 -2.54 -25.20 -5.46
C LEU A 72 -2.84 -25.04 -3.97
N PHE A 73 -1.98 -25.60 -3.12
CA PHE A 73 -2.17 -25.57 -1.67
C PHE A 73 -1.22 -24.59 -0.97
N ASP A 74 -1.74 -23.90 0.04
CA ASP A 74 -0.98 -23.14 1.03
C ASP A 74 -1.69 -23.23 2.40
N HIS A 75 -1.01 -22.93 3.49
CA HIS A 75 -1.56 -23.01 4.84
C HIS A 75 -2.14 -21.66 5.34
N LYS A 76 -2.02 -20.58 4.56
CA LYS A 76 -2.63 -19.26 4.83
C LYS A 76 -4.01 -19.17 4.18
N GLY A 77 -4.80 -18.17 4.56
CA GLY A 77 -6.15 -17.95 4.01
C GLY A 77 -6.17 -17.37 2.59
N PRO A 78 -7.28 -17.53 1.83
CA PRO A 78 -7.33 -17.23 0.38
C PRO A 78 -7.19 -15.76 0.03
N LEU A 79 -7.46 -14.86 0.99
CA LEU A 79 -7.62 -13.44 0.72
C LEU A 79 -6.38 -12.83 0.06
N ILE A 80 -5.18 -13.21 0.49
CA ILE A 80 -3.93 -12.69 -0.07
C ILE A 80 -3.75 -13.12 -1.52
N PHE A 81 -4.05 -14.38 -1.85
CA PHE A 81 -4.00 -14.89 -3.22
C PHE A 81 -5.06 -14.25 -4.11
N PHE A 82 -6.23 -13.95 -3.54
CA PHE A 82 -7.30 -13.27 -4.26
C PHE A 82 -6.89 -11.85 -4.63
N ILE A 83 -6.26 -11.11 -3.71
CA ILE A 83 -5.73 -9.76 -3.99
C ILE A 83 -4.63 -9.82 -5.06
N ASP A 84 -3.71 -10.79 -4.98
CA ASP A 84 -2.67 -10.99 -6.01
C ASP A 84 -3.28 -11.35 -7.37
N MET A 85 -4.32 -12.21 -7.39
CA MET A 85 -5.07 -12.56 -8.60
C MET A 85 -5.69 -11.32 -9.25
N LEU A 86 -6.31 -10.42 -8.46
CA LEU A 86 -6.82 -9.15 -8.99
C LEU A 86 -5.70 -8.31 -9.60
N GLY A 87 -4.50 -8.32 -9.01
CA GLY A 87 -3.33 -7.65 -9.55
C GLY A 87 -2.89 -8.23 -10.89
N PHE A 88 -2.87 -9.55 -11.03
CA PHE A 88 -2.60 -10.21 -12.31
C PHE A 88 -3.69 -9.95 -13.34
N ALA A 89 -4.96 -9.85 -12.94
CA ALA A 89 -6.08 -9.57 -13.83
C ALA A 89 -5.94 -8.22 -14.54
N LEU A 90 -5.33 -7.21 -13.89
CA LEU A 90 -5.05 -5.90 -14.50
C LEU A 90 -4.14 -5.98 -15.74
N ASN A 91 -3.33 -7.03 -15.86
CA ASN A 91 -2.42 -7.27 -16.98
C ASN A 91 -2.71 -8.59 -17.72
N GLY A 92 -3.95 -9.11 -17.62
CA GLY A 92 -4.35 -10.35 -18.29
C GLY A 92 -3.52 -11.58 -17.89
N GLY A 93 -3.12 -11.69 -16.62
CA GLY A 93 -2.45 -12.88 -16.06
C GLY A 93 -0.93 -12.95 -16.25
N LYS A 94 -0.32 -11.95 -16.91
CA LYS A 94 1.07 -12.07 -17.40
C LYS A 94 2.12 -11.37 -16.54
N SER A 95 1.76 -10.22 -15.96
CA SER A 95 2.74 -9.32 -15.31
C SER A 95 2.37 -9.01 -13.86
N VAL A 96 3.39 -9.05 -12.98
CA VAL A 96 3.32 -8.69 -11.57
C VAL A 96 3.08 -7.19 -11.35
N SER A 97 3.27 -6.35 -12.37
CA SER A 97 3.12 -4.89 -12.23
C SER A 97 1.72 -4.45 -11.78
N GLY A 98 0.68 -5.23 -12.03
CA GLY A 98 -0.67 -4.94 -11.54
C GLY A 98 -0.81 -5.21 -10.04
N VAL A 99 -0.13 -6.24 -9.52
CA VAL A 99 0.00 -6.48 -8.08
C VAL A 99 0.73 -5.32 -7.41
N PHE A 100 1.79 -4.81 -8.04
CA PHE A 100 2.51 -3.62 -7.57
C PHE A 100 1.61 -2.39 -7.47
N VAL A 101 0.75 -2.12 -8.47
CA VAL A 101 -0.23 -1.01 -8.42
C VAL A 101 -1.19 -1.19 -7.25
N ILE A 102 -1.70 -2.40 -7.03
CA ILE A 102 -2.58 -2.70 -5.89
C ILE A 102 -1.87 -2.44 -4.56
N GLN A 103 -0.60 -2.82 -4.42
CA GLN A 103 0.18 -2.54 -3.22
C GLN A 103 0.32 -1.03 -2.95
N ILE A 104 0.51 -0.20 -3.98
CA ILE A 104 0.52 1.27 -3.81
C ILE A 104 -0.82 1.78 -3.26
N ILE A 105 -1.94 1.25 -3.77
CA ILE A 105 -3.29 1.63 -3.32
C ILE A 105 -3.49 1.26 -1.84
N PHE A 106 -3.15 0.02 -1.46
CA PHE A 106 -3.24 -0.42 -0.07
C PHE A 106 -2.29 0.37 0.84
N MET A 107 -1.08 0.70 0.37
CA MET A 107 -0.13 1.51 1.12
C MET A 107 -0.67 2.92 1.37
N PHE A 108 -1.21 3.56 0.34
CA PHE A 108 -1.87 4.85 0.46
C PHE A 108 -3.06 4.82 1.43
N GLY A 109 -3.91 3.79 1.31
CA GLY A 109 -5.05 3.58 2.22
C GLY A 109 -4.60 3.42 3.67
N SER A 110 -3.55 2.62 3.89
CA SER A 110 -2.98 2.35 5.22
C SER A 110 -2.41 3.63 5.84
N LEU A 111 -1.54 4.35 5.13
CA LEU A 111 -0.97 5.60 5.63
C LEU A 111 -2.04 6.67 5.91
N SER A 112 -3.06 6.75 5.04
CA SER A 112 -4.20 7.65 5.22
C SER A 112 -5.04 7.28 6.44
N ALA A 113 -5.24 5.99 6.69
CA ALA A 113 -5.94 5.50 7.88
C ALA A 113 -5.14 5.82 9.16
N PHE A 114 -3.85 5.52 9.19
CA PHE A 114 -2.98 5.83 10.34
C PHE A 114 -2.88 7.33 10.61
N TYR A 115 -2.82 8.16 9.57
CA TYR A 115 -2.88 9.62 9.72
C TYR A 115 -4.18 10.05 10.42
N LYS A 116 -5.33 9.55 9.95
CA LYS A 116 -6.65 9.86 10.52
C LYS A 116 -6.78 9.34 11.95
N ILE A 117 -6.31 8.12 12.23
CA ILE A 117 -6.30 7.53 13.57
C ILE A 117 -5.49 8.41 14.52
N GLY A 118 -4.26 8.81 14.15
CA GLY A 118 -3.47 9.74 14.95
C GLY A 118 -4.23 11.05 15.24
N ARG A 119 -4.92 11.60 14.23
CA ARG A 119 -5.75 12.80 14.38
C ARG A 119 -6.95 12.64 15.32
N LEU A 120 -7.45 11.42 15.51
CA LEU A 120 -8.51 11.12 16.48
C LEU A 120 -7.99 11.20 17.92
N PHE A 121 -6.77 10.74 18.18
CA PHE A 121 -6.14 10.82 19.51
C PHE A 121 -5.75 12.25 19.88
N LEU A 122 -5.06 12.94 18.97
CA LEU A 122 -4.69 14.34 19.12
C LEU A 122 -5.14 15.09 17.88
N ASN A 123 -6.02 16.09 18.04
CA ASN A 123 -6.53 16.90 16.94
C ASN A 123 -5.48 17.88 16.36
N ARG A 124 -4.21 17.44 16.26
CA ARG A 124 -3.05 18.17 15.74
C ARG A 124 -2.54 17.46 14.49
N ARG A 125 -2.38 18.21 13.39
CA ARG A 125 -1.84 17.70 12.11
C ARG A 125 -0.51 16.98 12.28
N CYS A 126 0.40 17.55 13.08
CA CYS A 126 1.74 17.01 13.30
C CYS A 126 1.69 15.59 13.88
N PHE A 127 0.75 15.31 14.79
CA PHE A 127 0.67 13.99 15.41
C PHE A 127 0.27 12.91 14.40
N GLY A 128 -0.72 13.18 13.54
CA GLY A 128 -1.05 12.27 12.44
C GLY A 128 0.12 12.02 11.49
N ILE A 129 0.91 13.05 11.18
CA ILE A 129 2.11 12.92 10.33
C ILE A 129 3.17 12.06 11.03
N ILE A 130 3.43 12.28 12.32
CA ILE A 130 4.37 11.50 13.12
C ILE A 130 3.96 10.02 13.10
N VAL A 131 2.68 9.71 13.33
CA VAL A 131 2.17 8.31 13.29
C VAL A 131 2.39 7.67 11.92
N SER A 132 2.11 8.38 10.82
CA SER A 132 2.38 7.87 9.46
C SER A 132 3.86 7.62 9.21
N ILE A 133 4.75 8.51 9.67
CA ILE A 133 6.21 8.33 9.56
C ILE A 133 6.68 7.13 10.39
N CYS A 134 6.23 7.02 11.64
CA CYS A 134 6.53 5.86 12.49
C CYS A 134 6.07 4.56 11.83
N THR A 135 4.90 4.56 11.19
CA THR A 135 4.38 3.39 10.45
C THR A 135 5.32 2.97 9.32
N LEU A 136 5.83 3.92 8.54
CA LEU A 136 6.81 3.65 7.47
C LEU A 136 8.11 3.06 8.01
N ILE A 137 8.62 3.64 9.11
CA ILE A 137 9.84 3.17 9.77
C ILE A 137 9.64 1.73 10.26
N CYS A 138 8.58 1.47 11.04
CA CYS A 138 8.25 0.13 11.54
C CYS A 138 8.10 -0.89 10.41
N THR A 139 7.37 -0.53 9.34
CA THR A 139 7.17 -1.41 8.18
C THR A 139 8.50 -1.73 7.49
N LYS A 140 9.39 -0.74 7.34
CA LYS A 140 10.74 -0.95 6.79
C LYS A 140 11.56 -1.91 7.65
N TYR A 141 11.54 -1.75 8.97
CA TYR A 141 12.25 -2.64 9.87
C TYR A 141 11.79 -4.09 9.71
N ILE A 142 10.46 -4.31 9.68
CA ILE A 142 9.88 -5.65 9.49
C ILE A 142 10.28 -6.27 8.14
N VAL A 143 10.31 -5.46 7.07
CA VAL A 143 10.71 -5.93 5.73
C VAL A 143 12.20 -6.34 5.70
N ASN A 144 13.08 -5.57 6.34
CA ASN A 144 14.51 -5.89 6.42
C ASN A 144 14.79 -7.19 7.18
N ASP A 145 14.08 -7.44 8.30
CA ASP A 145 14.29 -8.65 9.09
C ASP A 145 13.95 -9.92 8.29
N LYS A 146 12.96 -9.85 7.37
CA LYS A 146 12.59 -10.99 6.52
C LYS A 146 13.59 -11.29 5.39
N ILE A 147 14.47 -10.35 5.04
CA ILE A 147 15.48 -10.54 3.98
C ILE A 147 16.73 -11.24 4.53
N ILE A 148 17.00 -11.12 5.83
CA ILE A 148 18.18 -11.72 6.49
C ILE A 148 17.91 -13.18 6.90
N CYS A 149 16.63 -13.56 7.04
CA CYS A 149 16.21 -14.88 7.53
C CYS A 149 15.63 -15.82 6.45
N ALA A 150 15.81 -15.51 5.16
CA ALA A 150 15.37 -16.33 4.03
C ALA A 150 16.54 -16.96 3.28
#